data_AF-X1JJM5-F1
#
_entry.id   AF-X1JJM5-F1
#
_cell.length_a   1.000
_cell.length_b   1.000
_cell.length_c   1.000
_cell.angle_alpha   90.00
_cell.angle_beta   90.00
_cell.angle_gamma   90.00
#
_symmetry.space_group_name_H-M   'P 1'
#
loop_
_entity.id
_entity.type
_entity.pdbx_description
1 polymer ?
#
loop_
_entity_poly.entity_id
_entity_poly.type
_entity_poly.pdbx_seq_one_letter_code
_entity_poly.pdbx_strand_id
1 'polypeptide(L)' 'MYRQAKYDEPLVFELGKKGRRAHLPPRCDFSRDDIKIPENMKRINPPDLPELHEGEVMRHYVHLSQMNYCVDTNTYPLGS' A
#
# COMPACT_ATOMS: atom_id res chain seq x y z
N MET A 1 30.23 6.76 11.19
CA MET A 1 30.01 5.89 10.01
C MET A 1 28.51 5.73 9.87
N TYR A 2 27.89 6.22 8.79
CA TYR A 2 26.44 6.06 8.59
C TYR A 2 26.09 4.58 8.51
N ARG A 3 25.09 4.14 9.28
CA ARG A 3 24.59 2.77 9.26
C ARG A 3 23.11 2.82 8.95
N GLN A 4 22.76 2.43 7.73
CA GLN A 4 21.38 2.36 7.30
C GLN A 4 20.62 1.24 8.02
N ALA A 5 19.33 1.45 8.25
CA ALA A 5 18.47 0.38 8.76
C ALA A 5 18.39 -0.74 7.72
N LYS A 6 18.26 -1.98 8.20
CA LYS A 6 18.04 -3.15 7.35
C LYS A 6 17.01 -4.05 8.02
N TYR A 7 15.87 -4.21 7.38
CA TYR A 7 14.79 -5.09 7.78
C TYR A 7 14.72 -6.28 6.83
N ASP A 8 14.31 -7.44 7.35
CA ASP A 8 13.89 -8.57 6.51
C ASP A 8 12.40 -8.40 6.21
N GLU A 9 12.09 -7.41 5.37
CA GLU A 9 10.72 -7.01 5.06
C GLU A 9 10.21 -7.78 3.83
N PRO A 10 9.16 -8.61 3.96
CA PRO A 10 8.59 -9.35 2.83
C PRO A 10 7.83 -8.42 1.88
N LEU A 11 7.40 -8.96 0.73
CA LEU A 11 6.54 -8.20 -0.18
C LEU A 11 5.19 -7.91 0.48
N VAL A 12 4.59 -6.76 0.16
CA VAL A 12 3.27 -6.38 0.69
C VAL A 12 2.18 -7.42 0.41
N PHE A 13 2.34 -8.23 -0.66
CA PHE A 13 1.44 -9.33 -1.05
C PHE A 13 1.62 -10.61 -0.23
N GLU A 14 2.77 -10.78 0.42
CA GLU A 14 3.07 -11.92 1.30
C GLU A 14 2.61 -11.66 2.74
N LEU A 15 2.26 -10.40 3.02
CA LEU A 15 1.72 -9.96 4.30
C LEU A 15 0.19 -10.06 4.33
N GLY A 16 -0.37 -9.93 5.53
CA GLY A 16 -1.81 -9.83 5.70
C GLY A 16 -2.54 -11.18 5.67
N LYS A 17 -3.86 -11.13 5.44
CA LYS A 17 -4.74 -12.29 5.38
C LYS A 17 -6.02 -11.94 4.64
N LYS A 18 -6.56 -12.90 3.88
CA LYS A 18 -7.86 -12.77 3.21
C LYS A 18 -8.95 -12.27 4.16
N GLY A 19 -9.71 -11.28 3.72
CA GLY A 19 -10.78 -10.57 4.42
C GLY A 19 -10.35 -9.31 5.18
N ARG A 20 -9.04 -9.04 5.32
CA ARG A 20 -8.56 -7.87 6.08
C ARG A 20 -8.73 -6.58 5.29
N ARG A 21 -9.07 -5.52 6.01
CA ARG A 21 -9.22 -4.17 5.47
C ARG A 21 -8.49 -3.18 6.37
N ALA A 22 -7.71 -2.31 5.75
CA ALA A 22 -6.96 -1.27 6.43
C ALA A 22 -7.84 -0.03 6.64
N HIS A 23 -8.38 0.48 5.54
CA HIS A 23 -9.23 1.66 5.54
C HIS A 23 -10.61 1.33 4.99
N LEU A 24 -11.64 1.85 5.64
CA LEU A 24 -13.00 1.86 5.11
C LEU A 24 -13.26 3.26 4.55
N PRO A 25 -13.54 3.38 3.24
CA PRO A 25 -13.94 4.66 2.68
C PRO A 25 -15.20 5.18 3.39
N PRO A 26 -15.45 6.50 3.36
CA PRO A 26 -16.65 7.08 3.92
C PRO A 26 -17.91 6.43 3.32
N ARG A 27 -19.01 6.48 4.08
CA ARG A 27 -20.29 5.97 3.61
C ARG A 27 -20.64 6.63 2.28
N CYS A 28 -20.98 5.81 1.29
CA CYS A 28 -21.53 6.26 0.03
C CYS A 28 -23.05 6.33 0.15
N ASP A 29 -23.64 7.46 -0.24
CA ASP A 29 -25.09 7.66 -0.20
C ASP A 29 -25.81 7.04 -1.41
N PHE A 30 -25.06 6.60 -2.42
CA PHE A 30 -25.57 5.91 -3.60
C PHE A 30 -25.57 4.39 -3.41
N SER A 31 -26.59 3.72 -3.93
CA SER A 31 -26.60 2.26 -4.05
C SER A 31 -25.68 1.81 -5.17
N ARG A 32 -25.20 0.57 -5.10
CA ARG A 32 -24.51 -0.08 -6.23
C ARG A 32 -25.40 -0.13 -7.48
N ASP A 33 -26.71 -0.22 -7.30
CA ASP A 33 -27.69 -0.32 -8.38
C ASP A 33 -27.83 0.99 -9.18
N ASP A 34 -27.41 2.12 -8.59
CA ASP A 34 -27.41 3.42 -9.28
C ASP A 34 -26.29 3.51 -10.33
N ILE A 35 -25.28 2.64 -10.24
CA ILE A 35 -24.09 2.65 -11.12
C ILE A 35 -24.32 1.73 -12.31
N LYS A 36 -24.59 2.33 -13.48
CA LYS A 36 -24.77 1.59 -14.75
C LYS A 36 -23.47 1.50 -15.53
N ILE A 37 -22.79 0.36 -15.44
CA ILE A 37 -21.61 0.02 -16.25
C ILE A 37 -22.02 -1.03 -17.30
N PRO A 38 -21.68 -0.85 -18.60
CA PRO A 38 -21.90 -1.88 -19.63
C PRO A 38 -21.24 -3.22 -19.27
N GLU A 39 -21.89 -4.35 -19.54
CA GLU A 39 -21.39 -5.66 -19.09
C GLU A 39 -20.03 -6.04 -19.67
N ASN A 40 -19.75 -5.62 -20.91
CA ASN A 40 -18.45 -5.81 -21.54
C ASN A 40 -17.31 -5.01 -20.88
N MET A 41 -17.64 -4.07 -19.99
CA MET A 41 -16.67 -3.27 -19.22
C MET A 41 -16.59 -3.69 -17.75
N LYS A 42 -17.50 -4.55 -17.26
CA LYS A 42 -17.46 -4.99 -15.87
C LYS A 42 -16.34 -6.00 -15.63
N ARG A 43 -15.59 -5.77 -14.56
CA ARG A 43 -14.55 -6.70 -14.12
C ARG A 43 -15.20 -7.95 -13.55
N ILE A 44 -14.80 -9.13 -14.06
CA ILE A 44 -15.33 -10.44 -13.63
C ILE A 44 -14.69 -10.88 -12.31
N ASN A 45 -13.37 -10.72 -12.19
CA ASN A 45 -12.61 -11.13 -11.01
C ASN A 45 -12.14 -9.91 -10.20
N PRO A 46 -12.18 -9.94 -8.86
CA PRO A 46 -11.63 -8.86 -8.04
C PRO A 46 -10.14 -8.64 -8.35
N PRO A 47 -9.61 -7.42 -8.15
CA PRO A 47 -8.16 -7.21 -8.22
C PRO A 47 -7.46 -7.98 -7.11
N ASP A 48 -6.26 -8.47 -7.43
CA ASP A 48 -5.37 -9.14 -6.48
C ASP A 48 -4.61 -8.08 -5.66
N LEU A 49 -5.35 -7.33 -4.85
CA LEU A 49 -4.79 -6.35 -3.93
C LEU A 49 -4.49 -7.02 -2.58
N PRO A 50 -3.41 -6.61 -1.90
CA PRO A 50 -3.08 -7.18 -0.60
C PRO A 50 -4.11 -6.77 0.45
N GLU A 51 -4.47 -7.73 1.30
CA GLU A 51 -5.49 -7.57 2.33
C GLU A 51 -4.83 -7.46 3.71
N LEU A 52 -4.64 -6.21 4.16
CA LEU A 52 -3.90 -5.85 5.38
C LEU A 52 -4.75 -5.01 6.33
N HIS A 53 -4.39 -4.97 7.61
CA HIS A 53 -4.86 -3.92 8.53
C HIS A 53 -3.94 -2.69 8.50
N GLU A 54 -4.44 -1.55 8.95
CA GLU A 54 -3.72 -0.26 8.87
C GLU A 54 -2.34 -0.28 9.55
N GLY A 55 -2.22 -0.93 10.70
CA GLY A 55 -0.93 -1.07 11.39
C GLY A 55 0.10 -1.91 10.62
N GLU A 56 -0.36 -2.88 9.81
CA GLU A 56 0.54 -3.66 8.95
C GLU A 56 1.04 -2.83 7.78
N VAL A 57 0.14 -2.07 7.15
CA VAL A 57 0.49 -1.11 6.09
C VAL A 57 1.52 -0.09 6.61
N MET A 58 1.25 0.50 7.77
CA MET A 58 2.15 1.49 8.38
C MET A 58 3.53 0.90 8.67
N ARG A 59 3.61 -0.27 9.31
CA ARG A 59 4.90 -0.92 9.62
C ARG A 59 5.69 -1.22 8.35
N HIS A 60 5.03 -1.79 7.34
CA HIS A 60 5.66 -2.13 6.07
C HIS A 60 6.33 -0.91 5.43
N TYR A 61 5.58 0.19 5.26
CA TYR A 61 6.11 1.38 4.61
C TYR A 61 7.12 2.16 5.48
N VAL A 62 7.03 2.08 6.81
CA VAL A 62 8.04 2.65 7.71
C VAL A 62 9.36 1.86 7.63
N HIS A 63 9.32 0.53 7.56
CA HIS A 63 10.54 -0.26 7.36
C HIS A 63 11.18 0.04 6.01
N LEU A 64 10.38 0.08 4.93
CA LEU A 64 10.87 0.42 3.60
C LEU A 64 11.47 1.84 3.55
N SER A 65 10.85 2.83 4.20
CA SER A 65 11.36 4.21 4.18
C SER A 65 12.72 4.34 4.87
N GLN A 66 12.95 3.61 5.97
CA GLN A 66 14.22 3.60 6.68
C GLN A 66 15.34 2.86 5.92
N MET A 67 14.98 1.98 4.99
CA MET A 67 15.92 1.33 4.07
C MET A 67 16.19 2.16 2.80
N ASN A 68 15.50 3.29 2.62
CA ASN A 68 15.74 4.21 1.53
C ASN A 68 16.82 5.25 1.91
N TYR A 69 17.51 5.79 0.91
CA TYR A 69 18.35 6.98 1.08
C TYR A 69 17.48 8.22 0.80
N CYS A 70 17.57 9.27 1.63
CA CYS A 70 16.79 10.49 1.40
C CYS A 70 17.55 11.75 1.83
N VAL A 71 17.16 12.89 1.26
CA VAL A 71 17.77 14.22 1.51
C VAL A 71 17.60 14.69 2.95
N ASP A 72 16.53 14.26 3.63
CA ASP A 72 16.24 14.66 5.01
C ASP A 72 17.21 14.03 6.01
N THR A 73 17.81 12.89 5.63
CA THR A 73 18.71 12.12 6.48
C THR A 73 20.16 12.16 6.01
N ASN A 74 20.40 12.52 4.74
CA ASN A 74 21.71 12.43 4.12
C ASN A 74 21.93 13.50 3.04
N THR A 75 23.19 13.76 2.70
CA THR A 75 23.56 14.66 1.60
C THR A 75 23.37 14.01 0.23
N TYR A 76 22.73 14.70 -0.71
CA TYR A 76 22.60 14.31 -2.12
C TYR A 76 23.42 15.23 -3.04
N PRO A 77 24.71 14.96 -3.27
CA PRO A 77 25.55 15.76 -4.17
C PRO A 77 25.35 15.35 -5.64
N LEU A 78 24.09 15.26 -6.10
CA LEU A 78 23.78 14.96 -7.50
C LEU A 78 23.72 16.27 -8.28
N GLY A 79 24.73 16.52 -9.11
CA GLY A 79 24.74 17.59 -10.12
C GLY A 79 24.24 17.08 -11.46
N SER A 80 23.40 17.86 -12.15
CA SER A 80 22.88 17.58 -13.49
C SER A 80 23.87 17.98 -14.58
#